data_AF-A0A919IQ23-F1
#
_entry.id   AF-A0A919IQ23-F1
#
_cell.length_a   1.000
_cell.length_b   1.000
_cell.length_c   1.000
_cell.angle_alpha   90.00
_cell.angle_beta   90.00
_cell.angle_gamma   90.00
#
_symmetry.space_group_name_H-M   'P 1'
#
loop_
_entity.id
_entity.type
_entity.pdbx_description
1 polymer ?
#
loop_
_entity_poly.entity_id
_entity_poly.type
_entity_poly.pdbx_seq_one_letter_code
_entity_poly.pdbx_strand_id
1 'polypeptide(L)'
;MQTFTNEAEQTAYNLAEALAEKAMSFMLHAEEAANSFQSGRIAMRRQFKARGLSEGEADIRFRGSVQASRAISENTFCMSQASMYNTAAATQYAKALYLKGH
;
A
#
# COMPACT_ATOMS: atom_id res chain seq x y z
N MET A 1 -2.32 -11.06 25.76
CA MET A 1 -1.13 -10.25 25.42
C MET A 1 0.10 -11.07 25.76
N GLN A 2 1.02 -11.27 24.81
CA GLN A 2 2.33 -11.81 25.16
C GLN A 2 3.09 -10.76 25.96
N THR A 3 3.49 -11.08 27.19
CA THR A 3 4.30 -10.18 28.01
C THR A 3 5.77 -10.34 27.61
N PHE A 4 6.39 -9.26 27.14
CA PHE A 4 7.83 -9.16 26.91
C PHE A 4 8.45 -8.44 28.12
N THR A 5 9.40 -9.08 28.79
CA THR A 5 9.83 -8.68 30.14
C THR A 5 11.24 -8.09 30.18
N ASN A 6 12.09 -8.42 29.22
CA ASN A 6 13.43 -7.83 29.12
C ASN A 6 13.50 -6.72 28.05
N GLU A 7 14.51 -5.86 28.18
CA GLU A 7 14.69 -4.68 27.31
C GLU A 7 14.90 -5.07 25.84
N ALA A 8 15.59 -6.18 25.57
CA ALA A 8 15.89 -6.64 24.22
C ALA A 8 14.63 -7.14 23.49
N GLU A 9 13.76 -7.88 24.17
CA GLU A 9 12.45 -8.32 23.69
C GLU A 9 11.55 -7.13 23.41
N GLN A 10 11.44 -6.20 24.36
CA GLN A 10 10.60 -5.01 24.23
C GLN A 10 11.09 -4.12 23.08
N THR A 11 12.41 -3.96 22.92
CA THR A 11 12.98 -3.20 21.80
C THR A 11 12.65 -3.83 20.46
N ALA A 12 12.81 -5.16 20.33
CA ALA A 12 12.46 -5.88 19.10
C ALA A 12 10.96 -5.79 18.80
N TYR A 13 10.11 -5.96 19.82
CA TYR A 13 8.66 -5.86 19.68
C TYR A 13 8.21 -4.44 19.28
N ASN A 14 8.70 -3.41 19.97
CA ASN A 14 8.34 -2.02 19.68
C ASN A 14 8.79 -1.60 18.28
N LEU A 15 9.96 -2.05 17.83
CA LEU A 15 10.41 -1.83 16.46
C LEU A 15 9.52 -2.56 15.45
N ALA A 16 9.07 -3.78 15.77
CA ALA A 16 8.15 -4.52 14.91
C ALA A 16 6.82 -3.77 14.73
N GLU A 17 6.22 -3.29 15.82
CA GLU A 17 4.98 -2.48 15.79
C GLU A 17 5.16 -1.22 14.94
N ALA A 18 6.25 -0.47 15.15
CA ALA A 18 6.52 0.75 14.38
C ALA A 18 6.70 0.48 12.87
N LEU A 19 7.28 -0.67 12.50
CA LEU A 19 7.41 -1.09 11.11
C LEU A 19 6.06 -1.56 10.53
N ALA A 20 5.24 -2.26 11.33
CA ALA A 20 3.90 -2.68 10.94
C ALA A 20 2.98 -1.47 10.70
N GLU A 21 3.03 -0.47 11.57
CA GLU A 21 2.31 0.81 11.39
C GLU A 21 2.72 1.51 10.09
N LYS A 22 4.02 1.58 9.79
CA LYS A 22 4.51 2.11 8.51
C LYS A 22 3.99 1.32 7.32
N ALA A 23 4.01 -0.02 7.40
CA ALA A 23 3.48 -0.86 6.34
C ALA A 23 1.99 -0.58 6.08
N MET A 24 1.19 -0.48 7.13
CA MET A 24 -0.24 -0.13 7.03
C MET A 24 -0.46 1.24 6.41
N SER A 25 0.32 2.25 6.78
CA SER A 25 0.24 3.58 6.17
C SER A 25 0.51 3.53 4.65
N PHE A 26 1.54 2.79 4.21
CA PHE A 26 1.78 2.60 2.78
C PHE A 26 0.68 1.80 2.07
N MET A 27 0.06 0.82 2.74
CA MET A 27 -1.10 0.12 2.18
C MET A 27 -2.29 1.05 1.95
N LEU A 28 -2.58 1.95 2.90
CA LEU A 28 -3.64 2.95 2.75
C LEU A 28 -3.36 3.88 1.56
N HIS A 29 -2.13 4.36 1.42
CA HIS A 29 -1.77 5.19 0.25
C HIS A 29 -1.83 4.43 -1.07
N ALA A 30 -1.49 3.14 -1.08
CA ALA A 30 -1.69 2.30 -2.26
C ALA A 30 -3.17 2.20 -2.63
N GLU A 31 -4.05 2.04 -1.65
CA GLU A 31 -5.51 2.00 -1.86
C GLU A 31 -6.05 3.34 -2.39
N GLU A 32 -5.59 4.46 -1.85
CA GLU A 32 -5.93 5.80 -2.34
C GLU A 32 -5.53 5.99 -3.81
N ALA A 33 -4.31 5.55 -4.18
CA ALA A 33 -3.84 5.61 -5.55
C ALA A 33 -4.68 4.71 -6.49
N ALA A 34 -5.07 3.52 -6.05
CA ALA A 34 -5.94 2.63 -6.80
C ALA A 34 -7.35 3.25 -7.01
N ASN A 35 -7.89 3.87 -5.95
CA ASN A 35 -9.18 4.58 -6.02
C ASN A 35 -9.12 5.79 -6.95
N SER A 36 -8.00 6.53 -6.95
CA SER A 36 -7.77 7.64 -7.88
C SER A 36 -7.75 7.17 -9.34
N PHE A 37 -7.05 6.08 -9.63
CA PHE A 37 -7.05 5.47 -10.96
C PHE A 37 -8.48 5.07 -11.38
N GLN A 38 -9.21 4.38 -10.52
CA GLN A 38 -10.55 3.90 -10.83
C GLN A 38 -11.55 5.05 -11.04
N SER A 39 -11.47 6.08 -10.20
CA SER A 39 -12.31 7.27 -10.31
C SER A 39 -12.04 8.04 -11.60
N GLY A 40 -10.76 8.22 -11.96
CA GLY A 40 -10.37 8.85 -13.21
C GLY A 40 -10.87 8.08 -14.44
N ARG A 41 -10.77 6.74 -14.40
CA ARG A 41 -11.29 5.87 -15.46
C ARG A 41 -12.80 6.03 -15.66
N ILE A 42 -13.57 6.00 -14.57
CA ILE A 42 -15.02 6.18 -14.61
C ILE A 42 -15.38 7.59 -15.12
N ALA A 43 -14.66 8.62 -14.69
CA ALA A 43 -14.89 9.98 -15.16
C ALA A 43 -14.68 10.11 -16.67
N MET A 44 -13.61 9.51 -17.21
CA MET A 44 -13.34 9.51 -18.66
C MET A 44 -14.45 8.79 -19.44
N ARG A 45 -14.90 7.62 -18.96
CA ARG A 45 -16.02 6.89 -19.57
C ARG A 45 -17.29 7.74 -19.63
N ARG A 46 -17.62 8.46 -18.55
CA ARG A 46 -18.77 9.37 -18.51
C ARG A 46 -18.65 10.49 -19.55
N GLN A 47 -17.47 11.09 -19.70
CA GLN A 47 -17.22 12.13 -20.70
C GLN A 47 -17.37 11.61 -22.13
N PHE A 48 -16.86 10.41 -22.41
CA PHE A 48 -16.97 9.78 -23.73
C PHE A 48 -18.42 9.40 -24.05
N LYS A 49 -19.13 8.80 -23.09
CA LYS A 49 -20.55 8.48 -23.22
C LYS A 49 -21.40 9.71 -23.51
N ALA A 50 -21.14 10.84 -22.85
CA ALA A 50 -21.82 12.10 -23.11
C ALA A 50 -21.60 12.64 -24.55
N ARG A 51 -20.53 12.20 -25.22
CA ARG A 51 -20.20 12.52 -26.61
C ARG A 51 -20.63 11.43 -27.60
N GLY A 52 -21.32 10.39 -27.14
CA GLY A 52 -21.70 9.24 -27.97
C GLY A 52 -20.52 8.34 -28.38
N LEU A 53 -19.39 8.42 -27.68
CA LEU A 53 -18.17 7.65 -27.95
C LEU A 53 -18.12 6.35 -27.13
N SER A 54 -17.28 5.41 -27.55
CA SER A 54 -17.14 4.11 -26.91
C SER A 54 -16.46 4.18 -25.54
N GLU A 55 -16.93 3.39 -24.56
CA GLU A 55 -16.25 3.24 -23.27
C GLU A 55 -14.87 2.59 -23.41
N GLY A 56 -14.67 1.74 -24.43
CA GLY A 56 -13.37 1.11 -24.69
C GLY A 56 -12.32 2.14 -25.11
N GLU A 57 -12.69 3.11 -25.95
CA GLU A 57 -11.82 4.22 -26.33
C GLU A 57 -11.52 5.13 -25.15
N ALA A 58 -12.51 5.35 -24.28
CA ALA A 58 -12.33 6.11 -23.04
C ALA A 58 -11.29 5.46 -22.12
N ASP A 59 -11.32 4.13 -21.98
CA ASP A 59 -10.35 3.38 -21.19
C ASP A 59 -8.94 3.46 -21.77
N ILE A 60 -8.80 3.31 -23.10
CA ILE A 60 -7.51 3.45 -23.79
C ILE A 60 -6.96 4.87 -23.57
N ARG A 61 -7.81 5.88 -23.75
CA ARG A 61 -7.42 7.28 -23.56
C ARG A 61 -7.03 7.58 -22.13
N PHE A 62 -7.78 7.07 -21.15
CA PHE A 62 -7.48 7.26 -19.74
C PHE A 62 -6.14 6.59 -19.37
N ARG A 63 -5.92 5.34 -19.80
CA ARG A 63 -4.66 4.62 -19.51
C ARG A 63 -3.42 5.35 -20.05
N GLY A 64 -3.54 6.05 -21.17
CA GLY A 64 -2.47 6.89 -21.74
C GLY A 64 -2.32 8.27 -21.09
N SER A 65 -3.13 8.61 -20.08
CA SER A 65 -3.06 9.91 -19.41
C SER A 65 -1.99 9.95 -18.32
N VAL A 66 -1.44 11.15 -18.07
CA VAL A 66 -0.50 11.40 -16.96
C VAL A 66 -1.12 11.03 -15.61
N GLN A 67 -2.43 11.26 -15.43
CA GLN A 67 -3.14 10.89 -14.21
C GLN A 67 -3.10 9.39 -13.97
N ALA A 68 -3.38 8.58 -15.00
CA ALA A 68 -3.32 7.13 -14.90
C ALA A 68 -1.90 6.64 -14.61
N SER A 69 -0.90 7.16 -15.33
CA SER A 69 0.51 6.79 -15.10
C SER A 69 0.96 7.13 -13.69
N ARG A 70 0.58 8.30 -13.17
CA ARG A 70 0.90 8.72 -11.80
C ARG A 70 0.28 7.79 -10.77
N ALA A 71 -1.02 7.50 -10.89
CA ALA A 71 -1.72 6.63 -9.95
C ALA A 71 -1.15 5.19 -9.94
N ILE A 72 -0.77 4.66 -11.11
CA ILE A 72 -0.12 3.34 -11.22
C ILE A 72 1.25 3.36 -10.54
N SER A 73 2.09 4.37 -10.81
CA SER A 73 3.42 4.48 -10.22
C SER A 73 3.36 4.66 -8.70
N GLU A 74 2.47 5.52 -8.21
CA GLU A 74 2.26 5.73 -6.77
C GLU A 74 1.78 4.45 -6.08
N ASN A 75 0.79 3.74 -6.66
CA ASN A 75 0.33 2.46 -6.12
C ASN A 75 1.47 1.44 -6.07
N THR A 76 2.24 1.29 -7.16
CA THR A 76 3.35 0.33 -7.25
C THR A 76 4.41 0.62 -6.20
N PHE A 77 4.81 1.88 -6.06
CA PHE A 77 5.77 2.31 -5.05
C PHE A 77 5.27 2.00 -3.63
N CYS A 78 4.03 2.39 -3.32
CA CYS A 78 3.46 2.18 -1.99
C CYS A 78 3.33 0.69 -1.66
N MET A 79 2.89 -0.15 -2.61
CA MET A 79 2.83 -1.61 -2.42
C MET A 79 4.22 -2.23 -2.16
N SER A 80 5.25 -1.76 -2.86
CA SER A 80 6.63 -2.20 -2.64
C SER A 80 7.12 -1.84 -1.22
N GLN A 81 6.88 -0.60 -0.79
CA GLN A 81 7.24 -0.14 0.54
C GLN A 81 6.47 -0.89 1.63
N ALA A 82 5.16 -1.10 1.45
CA ALA A 82 4.33 -1.86 2.37
C ALA A 82 4.84 -3.29 2.56
N SER A 83 5.16 -3.98 1.46
CA SER A 83 5.73 -5.34 1.51
C SER A 83 7.07 -5.38 2.25
N MET A 84 7.96 -4.43 1.97
CA MET A 84 9.26 -4.32 2.63
C MET A 84 9.11 -4.13 4.14
N TYR A 85 8.30 -3.14 4.56
CA TYR A 85 8.11 -2.86 5.98
C TYR A 85 7.39 -3.99 6.71
N ASN A 86 6.42 -4.64 6.07
CA ASN A 86 5.73 -5.79 6.66
C ASN A 86 6.70 -6.97 6.87
N THR A 87 7.58 -7.24 5.90
CA THR A 87 8.61 -8.27 6.02
C THR A 87 9.61 -7.96 7.14
N ALA A 88 10.01 -6.69 7.25
CA ALA A 88 10.87 -6.23 8.34
C ALA A 88 10.19 -6.36 9.71
N ALA A 89 8.91 -6.00 9.82
CA ALA A 89 8.11 -6.16 11.04
C ALA A 89 8.03 -7.64 11.47
N ALA A 90 7.69 -8.53 10.54
CA ALA A 90 7.63 -9.98 10.79
C ALA A 90 8.97 -10.54 11.30
N THR A 91 10.08 -10.04 10.77
CA THR A 91 11.43 -10.43 11.21
C THR A 91 11.70 -9.98 12.65
N GLN A 92 11.28 -8.77 13.03
CA GLN A 92 11.46 -8.27 14.40
C GLN A 92 10.52 -8.95 15.40
N TYR A 93 9.29 -9.29 15.01
CA TYR A 93 8.42 -10.13 15.84
C TYR A 93 9.03 -11.51 16.08
N ALA A 94 9.58 -12.14 15.04
CA ALA A 94 10.28 -13.42 15.19
C ALA A 94 11.48 -13.30 16.14
N LYS A 95 12.24 -12.19 16.05
CA LYS A 95 13.34 -11.91 16.98
C LYS A 95 12.86 -11.74 18.43
N ALA A 96 11.79 -11.00 18.66
CA ALA A 96 11.22 -10.83 20.00
C ALA A 96 10.76 -12.17 20.60
N LEU A 97 10.11 -13.02 19.79
CA LEU A 97 9.71 -14.37 20.19
C LEU A 97 10.91 -15.27 20.50
N TYR A 98 11.97 -15.19 19.69
CA TYR A 98 13.21 -15.93 19.92
C TYR A 98 13.86 -15.52 21.25
N LEU A 99 14.00 -14.22 21.51
CA LEU A 99 14.59 -13.69 22.75
C LEU A 99 13.80 -14.07 23.99
N LYS A 100 12.48 -14.25 23.88
CA LYS A 100 11.64 -14.71 24.98
C LYS A 100 11.83 -16.20 25.34
N GLY A 101 12.30 -17.00 24.38
CA GLY A 101 12.57 -18.42 24.58
C GLY A 101 13.97 -18.74 25.11
N HIS A 102 14.80 -17.71 25.34
CA HIS A 102 16.21 -17.82 25.71
C HIS A 102 16.54 -16.91 26.90
#